data_AF-A0A366MPF6-F1
#
_entry.id   AF-A0A366MPF6-F1
#
_cell.length_a   1.000
_cell.length_b   1.000
_cell.length_c   1.000
_cell.angle_alpha   90.00
_cell.angle_beta   90.00
_cell.angle_gamma   90.00
#
_symmetry.space_group_name_H-M   'P 1'
#
loop_
_entity.id
_entity.type
_entity.pdbx_description
1 polymer ?
#
loop_
_entity_poly.entity_id
_entity_poly.type
_entity_poly.pdbx_seq_one_letter_code
_entity_poly.pdbx_strand_id
1 'polypeptide(L)'
;CKSKACSSCGVMLPEKWIAKQLSSLPQCEYQHMTLTMPDKLWPIFRLNPWLINLLYRCAVSAFLSFAKKRGIEIGLFCVVHTFGRQLNWNVHFHLSVTRGGVNLKTKRWGNIYFNAAMVEQHWKQQVVSFLRDHYNALNTKHDNYQHIRDFRGWSQFLSSQYSRKWRIHLAKKTEDVGPTVRYLGRYFKRPPIAASRLRHYQGGDVHFVYKDHRDNCYKTLVLSQIEMIDRLVSHIPAEKNFRAIRYYGFLSNRKRGEALPLVYDLLDQEEPV
;
A
#
# COMPACT_ATOMS: atom_id res chain seq x y z
N CYS A 1 11.71 0.27 -22.91
CA CYS A 1 11.44 1.50 -22.13
C CYS A 1 11.29 1.29 -20.60
N LYS A 2 10.89 0.12 -20.06
CA LYS A 2 10.75 -0.16 -18.59
C LYS A 2 9.89 0.86 -17.81
N SER A 3 9.10 1.67 -18.51
CA SER A 3 8.28 2.74 -17.93
C SER A 3 6.98 2.17 -17.36
N LYS A 4 6.54 2.69 -16.20
CA LYS A 4 5.23 2.39 -15.63
C LYS A 4 4.07 2.89 -16.50
N ALA A 5 4.30 3.88 -17.36
CA ALA A 5 3.28 4.40 -18.27
C ALA A 5 3.11 3.53 -19.53
N CYS A 6 4.06 2.65 -19.84
CA CYS A 6 3.96 1.78 -21.01
C CYS A 6 3.06 0.59 -20.70
N SER A 7 1.97 0.44 -21.46
CA SER A 7 1.01 -0.66 -21.35
C SER A 7 1.69 -2.03 -21.47
N SER A 8 2.55 -2.22 -22.47
CA SER A 8 3.27 -3.50 -22.69
C SER A 8 4.22 -3.85 -21.54
N CYS A 9 4.99 -2.87 -21.04
CA CYS A 9 5.83 -3.07 -19.84
C CYS A 9 4.97 -3.34 -18.60
N GLY A 10 3.80 -2.70 -18.51
CA GLY A 10 2.80 -2.90 -17.47
C GLY A 10 2.12 -4.26 -17.49
N VAL A 11 2.31 -5.07 -18.53
CA VAL A 11 1.88 -6.49 -18.56
C VAL A 11 3.06 -7.40 -18.26
N MET A 12 4.17 -7.26 -19.00
CA MET A 12 5.30 -8.19 -18.89
C MET A 12 6.05 -8.13 -17.56
N LEU A 13 6.32 -6.93 -17.03
CA LEU A 13 7.05 -6.77 -15.77
C LEU A 13 6.29 -7.32 -14.55
N PRO A 14 4.96 -7.11 -14.41
CA PRO A 14 4.23 -7.76 -13.35
C PRO A 14 4.18 -9.27 -13.49
N GLU A 15 3.97 -9.84 -14.67
CA GLU A 15 3.93 -11.31 -14.83
C GLU A 15 5.27 -11.95 -14.43
N LYS A 16 6.40 -11.39 -14.86
CA LYS A 16 7.73 -11.85 -14.42
C LYS A 16 7.92 -11.72 -12.90
N TRP A 17 7.42 -10.65 -12.31
CA TRP A 17 7.49 -10.45 -10.86
C TRP A 17 6.58 -11.43 -10.11
N ILE A 18 5.36 -11.66 -10.61
CA ILE A 18 4.40 -12.62 -10.06
C ILE A 18 5.02 -14.02 -10.07
N ALA A 19 5.53 -14.47 -11.21
CA ALA A 19 6.18 -15.78 -11.32
C ALA A 19 7.31 -15.95 -10.30
N LYS A 20 8.20 -14.95 -10.19
CA LYS A 20 9.28 -14.97 -9.19
C LYS A 20 8.77 -14.98 -7.75
N GLN A 21 7.67 -14.28 -7.45
CA GLN A 21 7.12 -14.31 -6.09
C GLN A 21 6.45 -15.64 -5.79
N LEU A 22 5.70 -16.21 -6.73
CA LEU A 22 5.02 -17.50 -6.53
C LEU A 22 6.01 -18.64 -6.31
N SER A 23 7.19 -18.60 -6.94
CA SER A 23 8.23 -19.58 -6.63
C SER A 23 8.79 -19.38 -5.22
N SER A 24 9.03 -18.13 -4.78
CA SER A 24 9.74 -17.87 -3.51
C SER A 24 8.88 -17.73 -2.26
N LEU A 25 7.57 -17.54 -2.36
CA LEU A 25 6.75 -17.25 -1.18
C LEU A 25 6.38 -18.56 -0.44
N PRO A 26 6.47 -18.57 0.90
CA PRO A 26 6.03 -19.71 1.70
C PRO A 26 4.54 -20.04 1.49
N GLN A 27 4.22 -21.33 1.38
CA GLN A 27 2.86 -21.89 1.28
C GLN A 27 2.22 -21.90 2.66
N CYS A 28 1.62 -20.78 3.02
CA CYS A 28 0.92 -20.60 4.28
C CYS A 28 -0.27 -19.67 4.07
N GLU A 29 -1.08 -19.50 5.12
CA GLU A 29 -2.16 -18.54 5.08
C GLU A 29 -1.62 -17.09 5.02
N TYR A 30 -2.13 -16.30 4.08
CA TYR A 30 -1.91 -14.86 4.01
C TYR A 30 -3.21 -14.11 4.25
N GLN A 31 -3.10 -12.87 4.69
CA GLN A 31 -4.21 -11.94 4.77
C GLN A 31 -3.85 -10.63 4.09
N HIS A 32 -4.60 -10.32 3.03
CA HIS A 32 -4.49 -9.06 2.31
C HIS A 32 -5.24 -7.95 3.04
N MET A 33 -4.65 -6.76 3.07
CA MET A 33 -5.19 -5.61 3.77
C MET A 33 -4.99 -4.34 2.96
N THR A 34 -5.93 -3.41 3.10
CA THR A 34 -5.82 -2.05 2.55
C THR A 34 -5.97 -1.06 3.69
N LEU A 35 -4.92 -0.29 3.95
CA LEU A 35 -4.91 0.80 4.92
C LEU A 35 -5.07 2.12 4.15
N THR A 36 -6.17 2.83 4.38
CA THR A 36 -6.33 4.22 3.93
C THR A 36 -6.48 5.14 5.12
N MET A 37 -6.46 6.43 4.83
CA MET A 37 -6.64 7.52 5.78
C MET A 37 -7.68 8.52 5.23
N PRO A 38 -8.16 9.47 6.06
CA PRO A 38 -9.04 10.53 5.61
C PRO A 38 -8.46 11.31 4.43
N ASP A 39 -9.35 11.67 3.51
CA ASP A 39 -9.06 12.48 2.32
C ASP A 39 -8.37 13.81 2.64
N LYS A 40 -8.69 14.41 3.79
CA LYS A 40 -8.05 15.63 4.29
C LYS A 40 -6.55 15.48 4.56
N LEU A 41 -6.07 14.26 4.79
CA LEU A 41 -4.64 13.98 5.01
C LEU A 41 -3.87 13.70 3.71
N TRP A 42 -4.52 13.29 2.61
CA TRP A 42 -3.78 12.94 1.39
C TRP A 42 -2.93 14.07 0.80
N PRO A 43 -3.37 15.34 0.77
CA PRO A 43 -2.58 16.41 0.18
C PRO A 43 -1.22 16.62 0.81
N ILE A 44 -1.06 16.35 2.12
CA ILE A 44 0.25 16.53 2.77
C ILE A 44 1.33 15.65 2.14
N PHE A 45 0.97 14.44 1.69
CA PHE A 45 1.88 13.51 1.02
C PHE A 45 2.14 13.89 -0.45
N ARG A 46 1.25 14.70 -1.05
CA ARG A 46 1.49 15.28 -2.38
C ARG A 46 2.49 16.43 -2.29
N LEU A 47 2.30 17.31 -1.30
CA LEU A 47 3.17 18.47 -1.05
C LEU A 47 4.55 18.05 -0.53
N ASN A 48 4.63 16.92 0.17
CA ASN A 48 5.84 16.41 0.79
C ASN A 48 6.08 14.94 0.40
N PRO A 49 6.46 14.65 -0.87
CA PRO A 49 6.58 13.27 -1.36
C PRO A 49 7.56 12.39 -0.57
N TRP A 50 8.57 13.00 0.06
CA TRP A 50 9.55 12.31 0.92
C TRP A 50 8.92 11.58 2.10
N LEU A 51 7.78 12.07 2.60
CA LEU A 51 7.03 11.43 3.68
C LEU A 51 6.55 10.02 3.29
N ILE A 52 6.26 9.77 2.01
CA ILE A 52 5.75 8.47 1.54
C ILE A 52 6.75 7.35 1.89
N ASN A 53 8.05 7.62 1.77
CA ASN A 53 9.08 6.63 2.11
C ASN A 53 9.09 6.28 3.59
N LEU A 54 8.82 7.24 4.45
CA LEU A 54 8.79 7.05 5.90
C LEU A 54 7.48 6.40 6.35
N LEU A 55 6.37 6.75 5.70
CA LEU A 55 5.02 6.29 6.01
C LEU A 55 4.84 4.76 5.91
N TYR A 56 5.66 4.09 5.09
CA TYR A 56 5.72 2.61 5.08
C TYR A 56 5.94 2.02 6.48
N ARG A 57 6.77 2.66 7.32
CA ARG A 57 7.03 2.18 8.69
C ARG A 57 5.76 2.20 9.52
N CYS A 58 4.97 3.26 9.41
CA CYS A 58 3.66 3.38 10.05
C CYS A 58 2.68 2.30 9.55
N ALA A 59 2.71 2.00 8.24
CA ALA A 59 1.80 1.01 7.65
C ALA A 59 2.07 -0.42 8.14
N VAL A 60 3.34 -0.77 8.39
CA VAL A 60 3.74 -2.13 8.81
C VAL A 60 3.87 -2.31 10.32
N SER A 61 3.97 -1.21 11.09
CA SER A 61 4.32 -1.26 12.51
C SER A 61 3.29 -2.01 13.36
N ALA A 62 1.99 -1.93 13.01
CA ALA A 62 0.93 -2.65 13.73
C ALA A 62 1.21 -4.16 13.73
N PHE A 63 1.56 -4.70 12.57
CA PHE A 63 1.78 -6.13 12.37
C PHE A 63 3.07 -6.58 13.04
N LEU A 64 4.17 -5.88 12.78
CA LEU A 64 5.48 -6.21 13.32
C LEU A 64 5.51 -6.09 14.85
N SER A 65 4.91 -5.04 15.42
CA SER A 65 4.88 -4.85 16.86
C SER A 65 4.00 -5.90 17.54
N PHE A 66 2.85 -6.24 16.95
CA PHE A 66 1.96 -7.27 17.48
C PHE A 66 2.62 -8.65 17.44
N ALA A 67 3.24 -9.02 16.32
CA ALA A 67 3.95 -10.29 16.16
C ALA A 67 5.14 -10.40 17.12
N LYS A 68 5.92 -9.33 17.27
CA LYS A 68 7.02 -9.26 18.24
C LYS A 68 6.55 -9.52 19.67
N LYS A 69 5.41 -8.94 20.10
CA LYS A 69 4.83 -9.19 21.43
C LYS A 69 4.42 -10.66 21.64
N ARG A 70 4.12 -11.39 20.57
CA ARG A 70 3.83 -12.84 20.59
C ARG A 70 5.08 -13.71 20.41
N GLY A 71 6.26 -13.10 20.22
CA GLY A 71 7.49 -13.84 19.94
C GLY A 71 7.49 -14.55 18.58
N ILE A 72 6.67 -14.10 17.63
CA ILE A 72 6.54 -14.69 16.29
C ILE A 72 7.17 -13.73 15.27
N GLU A 73 8.08 -14.25 14.45
CA GLU A 73 8.57 -13.55 13.27
C GLU A 73 7.70 -13.89 12.07
N ILE A 74 6.87 -12.91 11.65
CA ILE A 74 5.98 -13.00 10.49
C ILE A 74 6.67 -12.57 9.20
N GLY A 75 6.08 -12.89 8.06
CA GLY A 75 6.44 -12.38 6.75
C GLY A 75 5.39 -11.39 6.29
N LEU A 76 5.80 -10.23 5.77
CA LEU A 76 4.87 -9.37 5.05
C LEU A 76 5.56 -8.56 3.97
N PHE A 77 4.77 -8.08 3.03
CA PHE A 77 5.17 -7.02 2.13
C PHE A 77 4.10 -5.95 2.05
N CYS A 78 4.53 -4.76 1.65
CA CYS A 78 3.73 -3.55 1.66
C CYS A 78 3.99 -2.76 0.38
N VAL A 79 2.93 -2.21 -0.20
CA VAL A 79 2.94 -1.41 -1.42
C VAL A 79 2.12 -0.15 -1.19
N VAL A 80 2.69 1.01 -1.52
CA VAL A 80 1.93 2.28 -1.54
C VAL A 80 1.31 2.51 -2.90
N HIS A 81 0.07 3.00 -2.90
CA HIS A 81 -0.57 3.64 -4.05
C HIS A 81 -0.92 5.08 -3.73
N THR A 82 -0.97 5.89 -4.77
CA THR A 82 -1.23 7.33 -4.69
C THR A 82 -2.46 7.76 -5.49
N PHE A 83 -3.22 6.82 -6.03
CA PHE A 83 -4.37 7.09 -6.90
C PHE A 83 -5.59 6.25 -6.57
N GLY A 84 -6.76 6.88 -6.63
CA GLY A 84 -8.05 6.19 -6.59
C GLY A 84 -8.46 5.68 -7.98
N ARG A 85 -9.64 5.06 -8.07
CA ARG A 85 -10.20 4.62 -9.36
C ARG A 85 -10.43 5.77 -10.32
N GLN A 86 -10.70 6.98 -9.84
CA GLN A 86 -10.85 8.17 -10.66
C GLN A 86 -9.50 8.85 -11.01
N LEU A 87 -8.36 8.25 -10.66
CA LEU A 87 -7.03 8.87 -10.76
C LEU A 87 -6.88 10.16 -9.93
N ASN A 88 -7.74 10.34 -8.93
CA ASN A 88 -7.56 11.39 -7.95
C ASN A 88 -6.47 10.99 -6.94
N TRP A 89 -5.75 11.99 -6.43
CA TRP A 89 -4.72 11.76 -5.41
C TRP A 89 -5.32 11.08 -4.18
N ASN A 90 -4.84 9.87 -3.88
CA ASN A 90 -5.34 9.04 -2.79
C ASN A 90 -4.20 8.13 -2.31
N VAL A 91 -3.62 8.48 -1.16
CA VAL A 91 -2.54 7.69 -0.56
C VAL A 91 -3.14 6.58 0.29
N HIS A 92 -2.84 5.34 -0.08
CA HIS A 92 -3.20 4.15 0.68
C HIS A 92 -2.16 3.05 0.50
N PHE A 93 -2.15 2.10 1.43
CA PHE A 93 -1.23 0.97 1.40
C PHE A 93 -1.98 -0.33 1.21
N HIS A 94 -1.46 -1.18 0.35
CA HIS A 94 -1.80 -2.59 0.29
C HIS A 94 -0.72 -3.40 0.98
N LEU A 95 -1.14 -4.31 1.86
CA LEU A 95 -0.27 -5.21 2.57
C LEU A 95 -0.75 -6.63 2.38
N SER A 96 0.19 -7.58 2.29
CA SER A 96 -0.10 -8.97 2.58
C SER A 96 0.82 -9.43 3.69
N VAL A 97 0.22 -10.04 4.70
CA VAL A 97 0.91 -10.53 5.88
C VAL A 97 0.59 -12.01 6.06
N THR A 98 1.58 -12.80 6.43
CA THR A 98 1.38 -14.19 6.80
C THR A 98 0.57 -14.29 8.09
N ARG A 99 -0.37 -15.23 8.13
CA ARG A 99 -1.20 -15.58 9.29
C ARG A 99 -0.51 -16.58 10.23
N GLY A 100 0.80 -16.76 10.04
CA GLY A 100 1.71 -17.38 10.98
C GLY A 100 3.15 -16.94 10.72
N GLY A 101 4.07 -17.51 11.47
CA GLY A 101 5.49 -17.26 11.32
C GLY A 101 6.32 -18.09 12.28
N VAL A 102 7.63 -17.86 12.29
CA VAL A 102 8.55 -18.63 13.14
C VAL A 102 8.45 -18.14 14.57
N ASN A 103 8.09 -19.03 15.50
CA ASN A 103 8.21 -18.74 16.93
C ASN A 103 9.70 -18.71 17.32
N LEU A 104 10.16 -17.57 17.82
CA LEU A 104 11.57 -17.33 18.08
C LEU A 104 12.15 -18.21 19.21
N LYS A 105 11.28 -18.68 20.14
CA LYS A 105 11.69 -19.55 21.26
C LYS A 105 11.65 -21.03 20.88
N THR A 106 10.54 -21.47 20.32
CA THR A 106 10.33 -22.91 20.04
C THR A 106 10.87 -23.33 18.69
N LYS A 107 11.22 -22.38 17.82
CA LYS A 107 11.60 -22.63 16.42
C LYS A 107 10.56 -23.45 15.65
N ARG A 108 9.28 -23.29 16.00
CA ARG A 108 8.14 -23.92 15.33
C ARG A 108 7.25 -22.88 14.66
N TRP A 109 6.45 -23.30 13.69
CA TRP A 109 5.42 -22.44 13.13
C TRP A 109 4.38 -22.05 14.18
N GLY A 110 4.08 -20.75 14.28
CA GLY A 110 3.10 -20.19 15.20
C GLY A 110 2.07 -19.35 14.45
N ASN A 111 0.79 -19.65 14.65
CA ASN A 111 -0.32 -18.91 14.05
C ASN A 111 -0.53 -17.55 14.73
N ILE A 112 -0.96 -16.57 13.94
CA ILE A 112 -1.24 -15.21 14.41
C ILE A 112 -2.54 -14.67 13.80
N TYR A 113 -3.27 -13.88 14.60
CA TYR A 113 -4.51 -13.23 14.20
C TYR A 113 -4.41 -11.71 14.36
N PHE A 114 -4.82 -10.96 13.34
CA PHE A 114 -4.87 -9.50 13.37
C PHE A 114 -6.32 -9.02 13.48
N ASN A 115 -6.62 -8.28 14.55
CA ASN A 115 -7.93 -7.66 14.74
C ASN A 115 -8.01 -6.33 13.96
N ALA A 116 -9.07 -6.16 13.17
CA ALA A 116 -9.25 -4.96 12.34
C ALA A 116 -9.29 -3.66 13.15
N ALA A 117 -10.02 -3.62 14.27
CA ALA A 117 -10.12 -2.42 15.09
C ALA A 117 -8.77 -2.04 15.73
N MET A 118 -8.00 -3.04 16.19
CA MET A 118 -6.64 -2.79 16.69
C MET A 118 -5.70 -2.28 15.61
N VAL A 119 -5.75 -2.85 14.41
CA VAL A 119 -4.95 -2.39 13.25
C VAL A 119 -5.34 -0.97 12.87
N GLU A 120 -6.64 -0.66 12.80
CA GLU A 120 -7.15 0.69 12.51
C GLU A 120 -6.62 1.70 13.53
N GLN A 121 -6.75 1.38 14.82
CA GLN A 121 -6.33 2.27 15.90
C GLN A 121 -4.81 2.52 15.87
N HIS A 122 -4.02 1.47 15.67
CA HIS A 122 -2.57 1.61 15.56
C HIS A 122 -2.18 2.43 14.33
N TRP A 123 -2.80 2.17 13.18
CA TRP A 123 -2.58 2.93 11.95
C TRP A 123 -2.87 4.42 12.14
N LYS A 124 -4.02 4.77 12.73
CA LYS A 124 -4.38 6.15 13.10
C LYS A 124 -3.31 6.81 13.95
N GLN A 125 -2.93 6.14 15.04
CA GLN A 125 -1.95 6.66 15.99
C GLN A 125 -0.60 6.92 15.32
N GLN A 126 -0.13 5.97 14.52
CA GLN A 126 1.17 6.07 13.86
C GLN A 126 1.20 7.20 12.83
N VAL A 127 0.17 7.34 11.99
CA VAL A 127 0.11 8.43 11.00
C VAL A 127 0.02 9.79 11.69
N VAL A 128 -0.83 9.93 12.70
CA VAL A 128 -1.01 11.20 13.42
C VAL A 128 0.24 11.60 14.19
N SER A 129 0.88 10.66 14.90
CA SER A 129 2.17 10.94 15.55
C SER A 129 3.21 11.32 14.52
N PHE A 130 3.35 10.53 13.45
CA PHE A 130 4.30 10.78 12.38
C PHE A 130 4.15 12.19 11.78
N LEU A 131 2.92 12.61 11.47
CA LEU A 131 2.66 13.95 10.93
C LEU A 131 2.89 15.07 11.96
N ARG A 132 2.70 14.79 13.25
CA ARG A 132 3.01 15.74 14.33
C ARG A 132 4.53 15.91 14.47
N ASP A 133 5.27 14.81 14.48
CA ASP A 133 6.72 14.77 14.69
C ASP A 133 7.50 15.47 13.55
N HIS A 134 6.92 15.51 12.35
CA HIS A 134 7.56 16.13 11.18
C HIS A 134 7.08 17.56 10.89
N TYR A 135 6.20 18.14 11.73
CA TYR A 135 5.51 19.42 11.45
C TYR A 135 6.44 20.52 10.94
N ASN A 136 7.59 20.73 11.58
CA ASN A 136 8.52 21.80 11.25
C ASN A 136 9.12 21.70 9.83
N ALA A 137 9.08 20.51 9.22
CA ALA A 137 9.58 20.26 7.87
C ALA A 137 8.47 20.18 6.81
N LEU A 138 7.20 20.37 7.19
CA LEU A 138 6.07 20.21 6.28
C LEU A 138 5.80 21.48 5.47
N ASN A 139 5.68 21.32 4.16
CA ASN A 139 4.95 22.26 3.33
C ASN A 139 3.44 22.00 3.49
N THR A 140 2.72 22.98 4.03
CA THR A 140 1.28 22.95 4.26
C THR A 140 0.50 23.89 3.34
N LYS A 141 1.08 24.37 2.22
CA LYS A 141 0.42 25.26 1.25
C LYS A 141 -0.66 24.53 0.42
N HIS A 142 -1.83 24.32 1.01
CA HIS A 142 -3.00 23.72 0.37
C HIS A 142 -4.27 24.14 1.11
N ASP A 143 -5.40 24.22 0.39
CA ASP A 143 -6.68 24.73 0.89
C ASP A 143 -7.14 24.05 2.19
N ASN A 144 -6.99 22.73 2.27
CA ASN A 144 -7.25 21.96 3.50
C ASN A 144 -6.49 22.45 4.75
N TYR A 145 -5.40 23.19 4.61
CA TYR A 145 -4.52 23.59 5.72
C TYR A 145 -4.42 25.12 5.86
N GLN A 146 -5.15 25.91 5.06
CA GLN A 146 -5.09 27.38 5.06
C GLN A 146 -5.47 28.02 6.41
N HIS A 147 -6.20 27.33 7.28
CA HIS A 147 -6.58 27.81 8.61
C HIS A 147 -5.52 27.48 9.69
N ILE A 148 -4.50 26.69 9.34
CA ILE A 148 -3.46 26.23 10.26
C ILE A 148 -2.33 27.24 10.24
N ARG A 149 -2.04 27.85 11.41
CA ARG A 149 -1.04 28.92 11.55
C ARG A 149 0.22 28.45 12.29
N ASP A 150 0.07 27.47 13.17
CA ASP A 150 1.11 27.00 14.07
C ASP A 150 0.97 25.50 14.38
N PHE A 151 1.90 24.99 15.17
CA PHE A 151 1.91 23.60 15.61
C PHE A 151 0.66 23.21 16.41
N ARG A 152 0.07 24.16 17.15
CA ARG A 152 -1.15 23.92 17.94
C ARG A 152 -2.33 23.68 17.02
N GLY A 153 -2.54 24.54 16.02
CA GLY A 153 -3.57 24.37 15.00
C GLY A 153 -3.38 23.08 14.20
N TRP A 154 -2.14 22.73 13.87
CA TRP A 154 -1.83 21.45 13.22
C TRP A 154 -2.22 20.26 14.10
N SER A 155 -1.87 20.31 15.39
CA SER A 155 -2.21 19.26 16.35
C SER A 155 -3.71 19.11 16.53
N GLN A 156 -4.47 20.22 16.58
CA GLN A 156 -5.94 20.20 16.64
C GLN A 156 -6.55 19.61 15.37
N PHE A 157 -6.05 20.00 14.19
CA PHE A 157 -6.45 19.42 12.92
C PHE A 157 -6.22 17.91 12.91
N LEU A 158 -5.02 17.44 13.27
CA LEU A 158 -4.71 16.00 13.33
C LEU A 158 -5.59 15.26 14.34
N SER A 159 -5.86 15.84 15.51
CA SER A 159 -6.78 15.25 16.50
C SER A 159 -8.19 15.13 15.95
N SER A 160 -8.69 16.13 15.20
CA SER A 160 -10.00 16.03 14.55
C SER A 160 -10.04 14.89 13.53
N GLN A 161 -8.95 14.65 12.78
CA GLN A 161 -8.86 13.54 11.83
C GLN A 161 -8.71 12.19 12.53
N TYR A 162 -8.02 12.13 13.67
CA TYR A 162 -7.87 10.94 14.50
C TYR A 162 -9.21 10.42 15.01
N SER A 163 -10.09 11.32 15.47
CA SER A 163 -11.42 10.99 16.00
C SER A 163 -12.39 10.43 14.95
N ARG A 164 -12.09 10.57 13.66
CA ARG A 164 -12.92 10.00 12.58
C ARG A 164 -12.74 8.49 12.50
N LYS A 165 -13.75 7.78 11.99
CA LYS A 165 -13.57 6.38 11.58
C LYS A 165 -12.70 6.30 10.33
N TRP A 166 -11.60 5.55 10.38
CA TRP A 166 -10.75 5.34 9.22
C TRP A 166 -11.18 4.06 8.54
N ARG A 167 -11.45 4.13 7.23
CA ARG A 167 -11.82 2.93 6.49
C ARG A 167 -10.56 2.11 6.29
N ILE A 168 -10.47 0.93 6.88
CA ILE A 168 -9.51 -0.08 6.48
C ILE A 168 -10.26 -1.31 6.00
N HIS A 169 -9.61 -2.09 5.15
CA HIS A 169 -10.17 -3.35 4.68
C HIS A 169 -9.22 -4.48 4.98
N LEU A 170 -9.69 -5.48 5.73
CA LEU A 170 -9.00 -6.74 5.92
C LEU A 170 -9.77 -7.79 5.12
N ALA A 171 -9.14 -8.36 4.11
CA ALA A 171 -9.74 -9.45 3.34
C ALA A 171 -9.82 -10.73 4.19
N LYS A 172 -10.60 -11.70 3.72
CA LYS A 172 -10.53 -13.07 4.25
C LYS A 172 -9.10 -13.61 4.05
N LYS A 173 -8.65 -14.43 5.00
CA LYS A 173 -7.38 -15.16 4.85
C LYS A 173 -7.49 -16.15 3.69
N THR A 174 -6.37 -16.42 3.04
CA THR A 174 -6.28 -17.33 1.90
C THR A 174 -5.01 -18.15 2.02
N GLU A 175 -5.10 -19.44 1.78
CA GLU A 175 -3.95 -20.35 1.61
C GLU A 175 -3.35 -20.22 0.21
N ASP A 176 -4.16 -19.81 -0.77
CA ASP A 176 -3.69 -19.53 -2.13
C ASP A 176 -3.01 -18.15 -2.20
N VAL A 177 -1.68 -18.17 -2.29
CA VAL A 177 -0.82 -16.99 -2.46
C VAL A 177 -0.96 -16.38 -3.86
N GLY A 178 -1.38 -17.18 -4.84
CA GLY A 178 -1.59 -16.84 -6.24
C GLY A 178 -2.41 -15.57 -6.46
N PRO A 179 -3.69 -15.53 -6.05
CA PRO A 179 -4.57 -14.38 -6.16
C PRO A 179 -3.99 -13.13 -5.50
N THR A 180 -3.35 -13.28 -4.34
CA THR A 180 -2.76 -12.15 -3.60
C THR A 180 -1.60 -11.53 -4.38
N VAL A 181 -0.64 -12.35 -4.82
CA VAL A 181 0.51 -11.89 -5.62
C VAL A 181 0.05 -11.33 -6.96
N ARG A 182 -0.87 -12.01 -7.64
CA ARG A 182 -1.45 -11.54 -8.90
C ARG A 182 -2.15 -10.19 -8.72
N TYR A 183 -2.92 -10.03 -7.66
CA TYR A 183 -3.54 -8.75 -7.31
C TYR A 183 -2.45 -7.68 -7.19
N LEU A 184 -1.45 -7.85 -6.33
CA LEU A 184 -0.43 -6.83 -6.09
C LEU A 184 0.42 -6.51 -7.32
N GLY A 185 0.79 -7.53 -8.10
CA GLY A 185 1.52 -7.37 -9.36
C GLY A 185 0.79 -6.43 -10.32
N ARG A 186 -0.51 -6.66 -10.52
CA ARG A 186 -1.36 -5.78 -11.34
C ARG A 186 -1.36 -4.35 -10.83
N TYR A 187 -1.36 -4.16 -9.53
CA TYR A 187 -1.54 -2.85 -8.94
C TYR A 187 -0.27 -1.98 -8.93
N PHE A 188 0.91 -2.57 -8.76
CA PHE A 188 2.13 -1.76 -8.60
C PHE A 188 2.91 -1.49 -9.90
N LYS A 189 2.84 -2.41 -10.87
CA LYS A 189 3.59 -2.32 -12.14
C LYS A 189 2.77 -1.75 -13.30
N ARG A 190 1.43 -1.84 -13.24
CA ARG A 190 0.60 -1.31 -14.32
C ARG A 190 0.58 0.22 -14.27
N PRO A 191 0.33 0.88 -15.41
CA PRO A 191 -0.02 2.28 -15.41
C PRO A 191 -1.23 2.55 -14.49
N PRO A 192 -1.37 3.76 -13.91
CA PRO A 192 -2.50 4.12 -13.05
C PRO A 192 -3.88 3.86 -13.69
N ILE A 193 -3.93 3.87 -15.02
CA ILE A 193 -5.11 3.54 -15.81
C ILE A 193 -4.81 2.43 -16.82
N ALA A 194 -5.72 1.45 -16.91
CA ALA A 194 -5.67 0.45 -17.98
C ALA A 194 -6.22 1.05 -19.28
N ALA A 195 -5.60 0.72 -20.42
CA ALA A 195 -6.05 1.20 -21.73
C ALA A 195 -7.53 0.89 -22.02
N SER A 196 -8.04 -0.26 -21.56
CA SER A 196 -9.44 -0.66 -21.68
C SER A 196 -10.45 0.26 -20.98
N ARG A 197 -9.96 1.14 -20.08
CA ARG A 197 -10.78 2.13 -19.39
C ARG A 197 -10.91 3.42 -20.18
N LEU A 198 -10.00 3.71 -21.12
CA LEU A 198 -10.08 4.84 -22.04
C LEU A 198 -11.08 4.47 -23.14
N ARG A 199 -12.21 5.16 -23.21
CA ARG A 199 -13.32 4.80 -24.11
C ARG A 199 -13.43 5.69 -25.32
N HIS A 200 -13.24 7.00 -25.12
CA HIS A 200 -13.43 7.96 -26.18
C HIS A 200 -12.48 9.13 -26.02
N TYR A 201 -12.14 9.75 -27.14
CA TYR A 201 -11.38 10.97 -27.23
C TYR A 201 -12.05 11.87 -28.27
N GLN A 202 -12.60 12.99 -27.85
CA GLN A 202 -13.34 13.91 -28.72
C GLN A 202 -13.11 15.34 -28.28
N GLY A 203 -12.78 16.23 -29.23
CA GLY A 203 -12.65 17.66 -28.96
C GLY A 203 -11.62 18.03 -27.89
N GLY A 204 -10.71 17.13 -27.54
CA GLY A 204 -9.75 17.32 -26.46
C GLY A 204 -10.20 16.87 -25.08
N ASP A 205 -11.35 16.20 -24.99
CA ASP A 205 -11.81 15.52 -23.79
C ASP A 205 -11.50 14.03 -23.85
N VAL A 206 -11.06 13.50 -22.70
CA VAL A 206 -10.76 12.09 -22.48
C VAL A 206 -11.86 11.48 -21.63
N HIS A 207 -12.59 10.53 -22.22
CA HIS A 207 -13.65 9.79 -21.52
C HIS A 207 -13.06 8.49 -20.99
N PHE A 208 -13.09 8.30 -19.67
CA PHE A 208 -12.71 7.02 -19.10
C PHE A 208 -13.72 6.47 -18.11
N VAL A 209 -13.81 5.14 -18.07
CA VAL A 209 -14.76 4.42 -17.24
C VAL A 209 -14.11 3.97 -15.94
N TYR A 210 -14.84 4.10 -14.84
CA TYR A 210 -14.45 3.61 -13.53
C TYR A 210 -15.63 2.95 -12.82
N LYS A 211 -15.35 1.96 -11.96
CA LYS A 211 -16.37 1.36 -11.09
C LYS A 211 -16.47 2.17 -9.81
N ASP A 212 -17.60 2.82 -9.58
CA ASP A 212 -17.88 3.51 -8.32
C ASP A 212 -18.12 2.48 -7.22
N HIS A 213 -17.55 2.71 -6.03
CA HIS A 213 -17.69 1.80 -4.90
C HIS A 213 -18.93 2.06 -4.06
N ARG A 214 -19.56 3.23 -4.22
CA ARG A 214 -20.76 3.59 -3.46
C ARG A 214 -21.97 2.80 -3.92
N ASP A 215 -22.10 2.61 -5.22
CA ASP A 215 -23.23 1.94 -5.87
C ASP A 215 -22.81 0.73 -6.72
N ASN A 216 -21.51 0.38 -6.75
CA ASN A 216 -20.94 -0.72 -7.54
C ASN A 216 -21.20 -0.62 -9.05
N CYS A 217 -21.55 0.55 -9.57
CA CYS A 217 -21.84 0.77 -10.99
C CYS A 217 -20.63 1.28 -11.77
N TYR A 218 -20.60 1.02 -13.08
CA TYR A 218 -19.63 1.65 -13.98
C TYR A 218 -20.12 3.04 -14.37
N LYS A 219 -19.25 4.04 -14.20
CA LYS A 219 -19.50 5.44 -14.53
C LYS A 219 -18.43 5.97 -15.47
N THR A 220 -18.79 6.93 -16.29
CA THR A 220 -17.86 7.67 -17.16
C THR A 220 -17.44 8.95 -16.46
N LEU A 221 -16.13 9.22 -16.45
CA LEU A 221 -15.57 10.52 -16.10
C LEU A 221 -14.99 11.16 -17.36
N VAL A 222 -15.34 12.41 -17.59
CA VAL A 222 -14.83 13.24 -18.68
C VAL A 222 -13.82 14.20 -18.08
N LEU A 223 -12.61 14.23 -18.63
CA LEU A 223 -11.53 15.12 -18.23
C LEU A 223 -10.98 15.81 -19.46
N SER A 224 -10.51 17.04 -19.34
CA SER A 224 -9.68 17.63 -20.39
C SER A 224 -8.37 16.84 -20.56
N GLN A 225 -7.73 16.96 -21.72
CA GLN A 225 -6.38 16.43 -21.95
C GLN A 225 -5.40 16.81 -20.85
N ILE A 226 -5.37 18.09 -20.46
CA ILE A 226 -4.45 18.61 -19.47
C ILE A 226 -4.73 18.00 -18.11
N GLU A 227 -6.00 17.94 -17.70
CA GLU A 227 -6.36 17.34 -16.42
C GLU A 227 -6.01 15.84 -16.36
N MET A 228 -6.18 15.11 -17.46
CA MET A 228 -5.78 13.72 -17.55
C MET A 228 -4.27 13.54 -17.40
N ILE A 229 -3.47 14.35 -18.10
CA ILE A 229 -2.01 14.34 -18.02
C ILE A 229 -1.56 14.68 -16.59
N ASP A 230 -2.12 15.73 -15.99
CA ASP A 230 -1.81 16.16 -14.63
C ASP A 230 -2.09 15.06 -13.60
N ARG A 231 -3.24 14.37 -13.71
CA ARG A 231 -3.56 13.23 -12.85
C ARG A 231 -2.54 12.12 -13.03
N LEU A 232 -2.22 11.72 -14.26
CA LEU A 232 -1.24 10.64 -14.52
C LEU A 232 0.16 10.98 -14.00
N VAL A 233 0.65 12.18 -14.30
CA VAL A 233 1.99 12.64 -13.90
C VAL A 233 2.09 12.76 -12.39
N SER A 234 1.01 13.18 -11.71
CA SER A 234 1.01 13.30 -10.24
C SER A 234 1.37 12.00 -9.53
N HIS A 235 1.11 10.84 -10.13
CA HIS A 235 1.37 9.52 -9.55
C HIS A 235 2.76 8.97 -9.85
N ILE A 236 3.57 9.68 -10.63
CA ILE A 236 4.98 9.34 -10.84
C ILE A 236 5.72 9.65 -9.53
N PRO A 237 6.42 8.67 -8.93
CA PRO A 237 7.19 8.94 -7.71
C PRO A 237 8.22 10.05 -7.95
N ALA A 238 8.20 11.09 -7.11
CA ALA A 238 9.13 12.22 -7.21
C ALA A 238 10.59 11.80 -6.95
N GLU A 239 10.80 10.76 -6.14
CA GLU A 239 12.15 10.28 -5.82
C GLU A 239 12.69 9.31 -6.87
N LYS A 240 13.95 9.52 -7.25
CA LYS A 240 14.70 8.56 -8.06
C LYS A 240 14.81 7.23 -7.32
N ASN A 241 14.66 6.12 -8.05
CA ASN A 241 14.77 4.76 -7.53
C ASN A 241 13.77 4.40 -6.41
N PHE A 242 12.60 5.08 -6.37
CA PHE A 242 11.56 4.80 -5.39
C PHE A 242 11.13 3.31 -5.40
N ARG A 243 11.36 2.64 -4.27
CA ARG A 243 10.97 1.23 -4.08
C ARG A 243 9.51 1.15 -3.61
N ALA A 244 8.62 0.99 -4.59
CA ALA A 244 7.18 0.91 -4.37
C ALA A 244 6.71 -0.38 -3.66
N ILE A 245 7.51 -1.44 -3.64
CA ILE A 245 7.24 -2.63 -2.83
C ILE A 245 8.36 -2.83 -1.84
N ARG A 246 7.99 -3.16 -0.60
CA ARG A 246 8.92 -3.40 0.49
C ARG A 246 8.52 -4.65 1.25
N TYR A 247 9.53 -5.42 1.66
CA TYR A 247 9.36 -6.67 2.37
C TYR A 247 9.92 -6.55 3.79
N TYR A 248 9.25 -7.19 4.75
CA TYR A 248 9.54 -7.10 6.17
C TYR A 248 9.47 -8.47 6.84
N GLY A 249 10.02 -8.55 8.05
CA GLY A 249 10.15 -9.79 8.81
C GLY A 249 11.03 -10.80 8.07
N PHE A 250 10.66 -12.08 8.06
CA PHE A 250 11.43 -13.11 7.35
C PHE A 250 11.45 -12.90 5.83
N LEU A 251 10.47 -12.18 5.26
CA LEU A 251 10.49 -11.81 3.84
C LEU A 251 11.45 -10.66 3.54
N SER A 252 12.01 -9.95 4.52
CA SER A 252 12.91 -8.82 4.24
C SER A 252 14.13 -9.25 3.42
N ASN A 253 14.60 -8.40 2.49
CA ASN A 253 15.75 -8.75 1.63
C ASN A 253 17.01 -9.13 2.42
N ARG A 254 17.18 -8.56 3.61
CA ARG A 254 18.34 -8.83 4.48
C ARG A 254 18.27 -10.21 5.13
N LYS A 255 17.07 -10.70 5.46
CA LYS A 255 16.89 -11.95 6.22
C LYS A 255 16.48 -13.13 5.36
N ARG A 256 15.81 -12.89 4.22
CA ARG A 256 15.14 -13.94 3.47
C ARG A 256 16.04 -15.10 3.03
N GLY A 257 17.33 -14.85 2.76
CA GLY A 257 18.25 -15.91 2.37
C GLY A 257 18.49 -16.94 3.48
N GLU A 258 18.54 -16.49 4.74
CA GLU A 258 18.72 -17.35 5.91
C GLU A 258 17.39 -17.83 6.50
N ALA A 259 16.36 -16.98 6.44
CA ALA A 259 15.09 -17.22 7.11
C ALA A 259 14.11 -18.08 6.30
N LEU A 260 14.16 -18.01 4.96
CA LEU A 260 13.24 -18.78 4.13
C LEU A 260 13.48 -20.29 4.19
N PRO A 261 14.73 -20.81 4.16
CA PRO A 261 15.00 -22.23 4.36
C PRO A 261 14.30 -22.83 5.58
N LEU A 262 14.45 -22.17 6.74
CA LEU A 262 13.77 -22.57 7.97
C LEU A 262 12.24 -22.48 7.84
N VAL A 263 11.73 -21.46 7.16
CA VAL A 263 10.27 -21.31 6.97
C VAL A 263 9.71 -22.41 6.07
N TYR A 264 10.43 -22.81 5.03
CA TYR A 264 10.02 -23.90 4.14
C TYR A 264 10.02 -25.24 4.87
N ASP A 265 11.08 -25.54 5.62
CA ASP A 265 11.17 -26.73 6.49
C ASP A 265 10.01 -26.79 7.49
N LEU A 266 9.69 -25.69 8.16
CA LEU A 266 8.58 -25.61 9.11
C LEU A 266 7.18 -25.73 8.49
N LEU A 267 7.07 -25.63 7.17
CA LEU A 267 5.82 -25.73 6.42
C LEU A 267 5.78 -26.98 5.54
N ASP A 268 6.75 -27.90 5.67
CA ASP A 268 6.91 -29.08 4.82
C ASP A 268 6.89 -28.73 3.32
N GLN A 269 7.49 -27.58 2.97
CA GLN A 269 7.57 -27.07 1.60
C GLN A 269 8.97 -27.33 1.02
N GLU A 270 9.03 -27.80 -0.23
CA GLU A 270 10.30 -27.89 -0.95
C GLU A 270 10.92 -26.51 -1.22
N GLU A 271 12.24 -26.43 -1.09
CA GLU A 271 12.97 -25.22 -1.46
C GLU A 271 12.86 -24.96 -2.97
N PRO A 272 12.55 -23.72 -3.37
CA PRO A 272 12.49 -23.37 -4.79
C PRO A 272 13.90 -23.45 -5.40
N VAL A 273 14.06 -24.27 -6.44
CA VAL A 273 15.30 -24.39 -7.24
C VAL A 273 15.60 -23.10 -8.02
#